data_AF-A0AAW4VT49-F1
#
_entry.id   AF-A0AAW4VT49-F1
#
_cell.length_a   1.000
_cell.length_b   1.000
_cell.length_c   1.000
_cell.angle_alpha   90.00
_cell.angle_beta   90.00
_cell.angle_gamma   90.00
#
_symmetry.space_group_name_H-M   'P 1'
#
loop_
_entity.id
_entity.type
_entity.pdbx_description
1 polymer ?
#
loop_
_entity_poly.entity_id
_entity_poly.type
_entity_poly.pdbx_seq_one_letter_code
_entity_poly.pdbx_strand_id
1 'polypeptide(L)'
;MGPSIYLGVQGYGYIRAEDKDRFAHRFRQDDSVCCYAVCNKGRYAIQNRLQEGQAYHLTIRQETVTQAVLTRPDAQGVINAVSGNSITVDGMHLPCRAVFEIRTRAGGAVVLPCFLTGRIVGSYAQVFGRVAYIRPAPQMYHPPVHGVPGQRTLQNLLRTALMPVGIALYVYGGGWNRQDTGSGNTAMHIGLPQSWIDFFDRQNACYTYRNDSNPAHSYYPTGGWNQYGYAGLDCSGYLGWTLYNTLHTESASVSDCDGYVAPAAEFAHTLAQRAWGTLSRQDCGNGLQEPSSFRPGDIFSMDGHVWLCIGPCRDDSIVIAHSTPSPSKTDCKGGGVQLSALNPASDADKDCQAYRLAERFMQRYLRWSARYQAQLLPYSVYGRLSENPHTGLFQWNDFLSDKEGVRGQFAEAILQIEN
;
A
#
# COMPACT_ATOMS: atom_id res chain seq x y z
N MET A 1 -19.12 -24.67 -12.69
CA MET A 1 -17.90 -24.76 -11.85
C MET A 1 -17.97 -23.68 -10.80
N GLY A 2 -17.55 -23.98 -9.56
CA GLY A 2 -17.38 -22.93 -8.55
C GLY A 2 -16.27 -21.94 -8.93
N PRO A 3 -16.09 -20.84 -8.20
CA PRO A 3 -14.99 -19.93 -8.46
C PRO A 3 -13.64 -20.58 -8.18
N SER A 4 -12.60 -20.09 -8.86
CA SER A 4 -11.21 -20.44 -8.60
C SER A 4 -10.60 -19.48 -7.58
N ILE A 5 -10.16 -19.97 -6.42
CA ILE A 5 -9.48 -19.13 -5.42
C ILE A 5 -7.99 -19.04 -5.79
N TYR A 6 -7.47 -17.83 -6.01
CA TYR A 6 -6.05 -17.65 -6.32
C TYR A 6 -5.19 -17.85 -5.06
N LEU A 7 -4.16 -18.69 -5.17
CA LEU A 7 -3.31 -19.08 -4.04
C LEU A 7 -1.90 -18.48 -4.09
N GLY A 8 -1.53 -17.78 -5.17
CA GLY A 8 -0.18 -17.25 -5.38
C GLY A 8 0.61 -18.03 -6.44
N VAL A 9 1.88 -17.70 -6.60
CA VAL A 9 2.77 -18.35 -7.58
C VAL A 9 3.45 -19.57 -6.96
N GLN A 10 3.55 -20.66 -7.72
CA GLN A 10 4.28 -21.85 -7.33
C GLN A 10 5.78 -21.56 -7.27
N GLY A 11 6.44 -21.95 -6.18
CA GLY A 11 7.89 -21.73 -6.01
C GLY A 11 8.27 -20.30 -5.60
N TYR A 12 7.30 -19.51 -5.10
CA TYR A 12 7.59 -18.19 -4.50
C TYR A 12 8.76 -18.27 -3.51
N GLY A 13 9.66 -17.27 -3.58
CA GLY A 13 10.89 -17.21 -2.80
C GLY A 13 12.12 -17.88 -3.45
N TYR A 14 11.92 -18.72 -4.47
CA TYR A 14 13.01 -19.46 -5.14
C TYR A 14 13.09 -19.22 -6.66
N ILE A 15 12.02 -18.72 -7.28
CA ILE A 15 11.97 -18.42 -8.71
C ILE A 15 12.35 -16.95 -9.00
N ARG A 16 12.93 -16.69 -10.18
CA ARG A 16 13.52 -15.40 -10.56
C ARG A 16 12.67 -14.63 -11.56
N ALA A 17 12.80 -13.30 -11.56
CA ALA A 17 12.09 -12.41 -12.48
C ALA A 17 12.38 -12.67 -13.97
N GLU A 18 13.55 -13.22 -14.28
CA GLU A 18 13.92 -13.66 -15.64
C GLU A 18 12.95 -14.72 -16.19
N ASP A 19 12.32 -15.50 -15.30
CA ASP A 19 11.38 -16.56 -15.64
C ASP A 19 9.91 -16.14 -15.51
N LYS A 20 9.61 -14.85 -15.29
CA LYS A 20 8.26 -14.40 -14.90
C LYS A 20 7.14 -14.82 -15.87
N ASP A 21 7.47 -14.94 -17.15
CA ASP A 21 6.55 -15.35 -18.22
C ASP A 21 6.17 -16.83 -18.15
N ARG A 22 6.98 -17.63 -17.47
CA ARG A 22 6.81 -19.09 -17.33
C ARG A 22 6.28 -19.48 -15.94
N PHE A 23 5.97 -18.50 -15.09
CA PHE A 23 5.48 -18.78 -13.74
C PHE A 23 4.18 -19.57 -13.76
N ALA A 24 4.16 -20.64 -12.96
CA ALA A 24 2.95 -21.42 -12.71
C ALA A 24 2.16 -20.78 -11.56
N HIS A 25 0.90 -20.44 -11.83
CA HIS A 25 -0.01 -19.81 -10.89
C HIS A 25 -0.96 -20.84 -10.29
N ARG A 26 -1.09 -20.82 -8.96
CA ARG A 26 -1.87 -21.80 -8.21
C ARG A 26 -3.28 -21.29 -7.99
N PHE A 27 -4.27 -22.12 -8.28
CA PHE A 27 -5.67 -21.87 -8.01
C PHE A 27 -6.28 -23.08 -7.31
N ARG A 28 -7.10 -22.84 -6.27
CA ARG A 28 -7.98 -23.89 -5.75
C ARG A 28 -9.25 -23.91 -6.59
N GLN A 29 -9.56 -25.07 -7.14
CA GLN A 29 -10.78 -25.35 -7.89
C GLN A 29 -11.41 -26.61 -7.31
N ASP A 30 -12.65 -26.47 -6.85
CA ASP A 30 -13.36 -27.53 -6.13
C ASP A 30 -12.48 -28.07 -4.98
N ASP A 31 -12.11 -29.35 -5.02
CA ASP A 31 -11.31 -30.01 -3.99
C ASP A 31 -9.80 -30.07 -4.25
N SER A 32 -9.34 -29.63 -5.43
CA SER A 32 -7.94 -29.73 -5.85
C SER A 32 -7.25 -28.36 -5.99
N VAL A 33 -5.92 -28.39 -6.05
CA VAL A 33 -5.11 -27.23 -6.44
C VAL A 33 -4.59 -27.49 -7.84
N CYS A 34 -4.91 -26.59 -8.76
CA CYS A 34 -4.44 -26.61 -10.13
C CYS A 34 -3.40 -25.51 -10.34
N CYS A 35 -2.41 -25.80 -11.20
CA CYS A 35 -1.38 -24.86 -11.60
C CYS A 35 -1.55 -24.54 -13.08
N TYR A 36 -1.53 -23.26 -13.43
CA TYR A 36 -1.68 -22.79 -14.81
C TYR A 36 -0.65 -21.75 -15.16
N ALA A 37 -0.26 -21.69 -16.44
CA ALA A 37 0.33 -20.47 -16.98
C ALA A 37 -0.73 -19.36 -17.00
N VAL A 38 -0.31 -18.10 -16.92
CA VAL A 38 -1.22 -16.94 -17.03
C VAL A 38 -0.75 -16.07 -18.19
N CYS A 39 -1.67 -15.74 -19.10
CA CYS A 39 -1.38 -14.91 -20.26
C CYS A 39 -0.78 -13.56 -19.85
N ASN A 40 0.37 -13.20 -20.41
CA ASN A 40 1.10 -11.96 -20.11
C ASN A 40 0.77 -10.80 -21.08
N LYS A 41 -0.15 -11.01 -22.04
CA LYS A 41 -0.59 -9.98 -22.99
C LYS A 41 -1.19 -8.77 -22.26
N GLY A 42 -1.10 -7.61 -22.90
CA GLY A 42 -1.65 -6.37 -22.36
C GLY A 42 -0.94 -5.92 -21.08
N ARG A 43 0.40 -6.02 -21.05
CA ARG A 43 1.23 -5.61 -19.90
C ARG A 43 0.86 -6.39 -18.63
N TYR A 44 0.83 -7.72 -18.73
CA TYR A 44 0.50 -8.61 -17.60
C TYR A 44 -0.84 -8.27 -16.92
N ALA A 45 -1.86 -7.92 -17.72
CA ALA A 45 -3.13 -7.40 -17.21
C ALA A 45 -3.82 -8.35 -16.21
N ILE A 46 -3.81 -9.66 -16.50
CA ILE A 46 -4.43 -10.67 -15.64
C ILE A 46 -3.66 -10.77 -14.34
N GLN A 47 -2.34 -10.87 -14.41
CA GLN A 47 -1.45 -11.02 -13.28
C GLN A 47 -1.52 -9.85 -12.31
N ASN A 48 -1.62 -8.62 -12.82
CA ASN A 48 -1.77 -7.40 -12.01
C ASN A 48 -3.13 -7.32 -11.29
N ARG A 49 -4.11 -8.13 -11.69
CA ARG A 49 -5.42 -8.23 -11.03
C ARG A 49 -5.47 -9.32 -9.96
N LEU A 50 -4.65 -10.36 -10.08
CA LEU A 50 -4.67 -11.51 -9.19
C LEU A 50 -4.16 -11.13 -7.79
N GLN A 51 -5.02 -11.32 -6.79
CA GLN A 51 -4.73 -11.15 -5.37
C GLN A 51 -5.03 -12.44 -4.62
N GLU A 52 -4.18 -12.82 -3.69
CA GLU A 52 -4.32 -14.08 -2.96
C GLU A 52 -5.59 -14.12 -2.13
N GLY A 53 -6.24 -15.28 -2.12
CA GLY A 53 -7.48 -15.51 -1.41
C GLY A 53 -8.72 -14.91 -2.09
N GLN A 54 -8.57 -14.22 -3.22
CA GLN A 54 -9.71 -13.74 -4.01
C GLN A 54 -10.23 -14.83 -4.97
N ALA A 55 -11.53 -14.77 -5.24
CA ALA A 55 -12.27 -15.69 -6.09
C ALA A 55 -12.38 -15.17 -7.53
N TYR A 56 -12.05 -16.00 -8.52
CA TYR A 56 -12.10 -15.63 -9.93
C TYR A 56 -12.85 -16.66 -10.77
N HIS A 57 -13.59 -16.17 -11.76
CA HIS A 57 -14.04 -16.97 -12.88
C HIS A 57 -12.94 -16.97 -13.95
N LEU A 58 -12.40 -18.15 -14.26
CA LEU A 58 -11.28 -18.30 -15.19
C LEU A 58 -11.76 -18.79 -16.55
N THR A 59 -11.15 -18.26 -17.61
CA THR A 59 -11.20 -18.87 -18.94
C THR A 59 -9.84 -19.45 -19.28
N ILE A 60 -9.79 -20.77 -19.42
CA ILE A 60 -8.56 -21.53 -19.63
C ILE A 60 -8.58 -22.07 -21.06
N ARG A 61 -7.48 -21.87 -21.80
CA ARG A 61 -7.26 -22.45 -23.13
C ARG A 61 -5.86 -23.02 -23.16
N GLN A 62 -5.72 -24.30 -23.53
CA GLN A 62 -4.42 -24.97 -23.61
C GLN A 62 -3.59 -24.76 -22.32
N GLU A 63 -4.19 -25.07 -21.16
CA GLU A 63 -3.56 -24.94 -19.83
C GLU A 63 -3.10 -23.52 -19.44
N THR A 64 -3.50 -22.49 -20.20
CA THR A 64 -3.20 -21.09 -19.93
C THR A 64 -4.47 -20.33 -19.56
N VAL A 65 -4.41 -19.58 -18.47
CA VAL A 65 -5.46 -18.63 -18.09
C VAL A 65 -5.40 -17.45 -19.06
N THR A 66 -6.43 -17.30 -19.86
CA THR A 66 -6.60 -16.22 -20.85
C THR A 66 -7.55 -15.12 -20.38
N GLN A 67 -8.32 -15.38 -19.32
CA GLN A 67 -9.14 -14.39 -18.62
C GLN A 67 -9.28 -14.78 -17.15
N ALA A 68 -9.20 -13.79 -16.25
CA ALA A 68 -9.60 -13.94 -14.85
C ALA A 68 -10.48 -12.74 -14.47
N VAL A 69 -11.75 -13.03 -14.16
CA VAL A 69 -12.74 -12.04 -13.74
C VAL A 69 -13.02 -12.26 -12.26
N LEU A 70 -12.93 -11.20 -11.44
CA LEU A 70 -13.25 -11.30 -10.02
C LEU A 70 -14.72 -11.73 -9.87
N THR A 71 -14.96 -12.81 -9.15
CA THR A 71 -16.30 -13.38 -9.01
C THR A 71 -17.09 -12.62 -7.96
N ARG A 72 -18.29 -12.17 -8.31
CA ARG A 72 -19.24 -11.63 -7.35
C ARG A 72 -19.89 -12.79 -6.57
N PRO A 73 -19.86 -12.79 -5.23
CA PRO A 73 -20.56 -13.80 -4.44
C PRO A 73 -22.07 -13.60 -4.50
N ASP A 74 -22.82 -14.68 -4.27
CA ASP A 74 -24.29 -14.65 -4.16
C ASP A 74 -24.73 -13.89 -2.91
N ALA A 75 -23.93 -14.00 -1.85
CA ALA A 75 -24.05 -13.22 -0.62
C ALA A 75 -22.69 -13.07 0.06
N GLN A 76 -22.49 -11.97 0.77
CA GLN A 76 -21.27 -11.75 1.55
C GLN A 76 -21.54 -10.85 2.75
N GLY A 77 -20.74 -10.98 3.79
CA GLY A 77 -20.91 -10.22 5.03
C GLY A 77 -20.44 -11.00 6.24
N VAL A 78 -20.59 -10.41 7.42
CA VAL A 78 -20.27 -11.07 8.69
C VAL A 78 -21.32 -12.13 9.00
N ILE A 79 -20.89 -13.34 9.39
CA ILE A 79 -21.79 -14.41 9.81
C ILE A 79 -22.39 -14.04 11.17
N ASN A 80 -23.72 -13.88 11.22
CA ASN A 80 -24.45 -13.57 12.45
C ASN A 80 -24.87 -14.82 13.22
N ALA A 81 -25.14 -15.92 12.52
CA ALA A 81 -25.61 -17.16 13.14
C ALA A 81 -25.28 -18.38 12.27
N VAL A 82 -25.24 -19.55 12.91
CA VAL A 82 -25.15 -20.86 12.26
C VAL A 82 -26.29 -21.73 12.76
N SER A 83 -27.04 -22.33 11.85
CA SER A 83 -28.19 -23.19 12.18
C SER A 83 -28.24 -24.39 11.24
N GLY A 84 -28.08 -25.60 11.81
CA GLY A 84 -27.98 -26.83 11.03
C GLY A 84 -26.90 -26.73 9.95
N ASN A 85 -27.30 -26.92 8.69
CA ASN A 85 -26.43 -26.80 7.51
C ASN A 85 -26.49 -25.41 6.84
N SER A 86 -26.73 -24.34 7.60
CA SER A 86 -26.89 -22.99 7.06
C SER A 86 -26.16 -21.94 7.88
N ILE A 87 -25.77 -20.84 7.22
CA ILE A 87 -25.25 -19.63 7.84
C ILE A 87 -26.22 -18.46 7.62
N THR A 88 -26.25 -17.51 8.54
CA THR A 88 -26.93 -16.22 8.33
C THR A 88 -25.90 -15.14 8.08
N VAL A 89 -26.00 -14.48 6.93
CA VAL A 89 -25.09 -13.40 6.50
C VAL A 89 -25.94 -12.27 5.93
N ASP A 90 -25.76 -11.05 6.44
CA ASP A 90 -26.51 -9.87 5.98
C ASP A 90 -28.04 -10.08 6.00
N GLY A 91 -28.54 -10.72 7.07
CA GLY A 91 -29.96 -11.08 7.22
C GLY A 91 -30.45 -12.24 6.32
N MET A 92 -29.63 -12.74 5.40
CA MET A 92 -29.97 -13.87 4.53
C MET A 92 -29.60 -15.20 5.17
N HIS A 93 -30.54 -16.14 5.21
CA HIS A 93 -30.31 -17.50 5.68
C HIS A 93 -29.94 -18.42 4.50
N LEU A 94 -28.69 -18.87 4.46
CA LEU A 94 -28.07 -19.51 3.29
C LEU A 94 -27.64 -20.95 3.59
N PRO A 95 -28.13 -21.95 2.85
CA PRO A 95 -27.73 -23.34 3.05
C PRO A 95 -26.31 -23.60 2.51
N CYS A 96 -25.41 -24.04 3.39
CA CYS A 96 -24.02 -24.36 3.07
C CYS A 96 -23.78 -25.88 3.12
N ARG A 97 -23.29 -26.44 2.01
CA ARG A 97 -22.78 -27.82 1.96
C ARG A 97 -21.35 -27.90 2.50
N ALA A 98 -20.56 -26.85 2.31
CA ALA A 98 -19.17 -26.79 2.75
C ALA A 98 -18.79 -25.37 3.16
N VAL A 99 -17.88 -25.27 4.13
CA VAL A 99 -17.26 -24.02 4.55
C VAL A 99 -15.75 -24.20 4.48
N PHE A 100 -15.06 -23.21 3.91
CA PHE A 100 -13.61 -23.18 3.85
C PHE A 100 -13.08 -21.89 4.45
N GLU A 101 -12.02 -21.98 5.24
CA GLU A 101 -11.30 -20.82 5.73
C GLU A 101 -10.15 -20.48 4.78
N ILE A 102 -10.13 -19.23 4.30
CA ILE A 102 -9.02 -18.69 3.51
C ILE A 102 -8.03 -18.01 4.46
N ARG A 103 -6.80 -18.50 4.48
CA ARG A 103 -5.69 -17.89 5.21
C ARG A 103 -4.63 -17.41 4.23
N THR A 104 -4.34 -16.12 4.26
CA THR A 104 -3.26 -15.50 3.48
C THR A 104 -2.04 -15.26 4.36
N ARG A 105 -0.86 -15.65 3.88
CA ARG A 105 0.43 -15.37 4.51
C ARG A 105 1.49 -15.30 3.41
N ALA A 106 2.66 -14.75 3.73
CA ALA A 106 3.80 -14.87 2.83
C ALA A 106 4.03 -16.34 2.44
N GLY A 107 4.21 -16.58 1.13
CA GLY A 107 4.29 -17.89 0.48
C GLY A 107 3.00 -18.35 -0.20
N GLY A 108 1.92 -17.58 -0.14
CA GLY A 108 0.66 -17.90 -0.80
C GLY A 108 -0.48 -18.19 0.18
N ALA A 109 -1.71 -18.07 -0.33
CA ALA A 109 -2.90 -18.42 0.41
C ALA A 109 -3.09 -19.94 0.51
N VAL A 110 -3.74 -20.35 1.59
CA VAL A 110 -4.26 -21.70 1.78
C VAL A 110 -5.75 -21.63 2.05
N VAL A 111 -6.46 -22.67 1.60
CA VAL A 111 -7.90 -22.82 1.78
C VAL A 111 -8.11 -24.13 2.51
N LEU A 112 -8.64 -24.05 3.74
CA LEU A 112 -8.74 -25.17 4.65
C LEU A 112 -10.22 -25.50 4.90
N PRO A 113 -10.61 -26.78 4.94
CA PRO A 113 -11.97 -27.14 5.33
C PRO A 113 -12.25 -26.64 6.76
N CYS A 114 -13.45 -26.11 6.97
CA CYS A 114 -13.90 -25.59 8.25
C CYS A 114 -15.23 -26.21 8.65
N PHE A 115 -15.39 -26.55 9.93
CA PHE A 115 -16.63 -27.10 10.43
C PHE A 115 -17.68 -26.00 10.64
N LEU A 116 -18.88 -26.27 10.13
CA LEU A 116 -20.04 -25.40 10.26
C LEU A 116 -20.57 -25.44 11.71
N THR A 117 -19.96 -24.66 12.59
CA THR A 117 -20.28 -24.58 14.02
C THR A 117 -20.37 -23.14 14.45
N GLY A 118 -20.89 -22.85 15.66
CA GLY A 118 -20.93 -21.50 16.21
C GLY A 118 -19.58 -20.76 16.25
N ARG A 119 -18.44 -21.47 16.10
CA ARG A 119 -17.09 -20.87 16.08
C ARG A 119 -16.82 -19.96 14.88
N ILE A 120 -17.57 -20.11 13.78
CA ILE A 120 -17.38 -19.27 12.58
C ILE A 120 -18.19 -17.96 12.63
N VAL A 121 -19.08 -17.80 13.62
CA VAL A 121 -19.84 -16.56 13.84
C VAL A 121 -18.85 -15.42 14.08
N GLY A 122 -19.11 -14.27 13.45
CA GLY A 122 -18.19 -13.12 13.45
C GLY A 122 -17.12 -13.15 12.35
N SER A 123 -16.97 -14.26 11.60
CA SER A 123 -16.12 -14.28 10.39
C SER A 123 -16.83 -13.60 9.22
N TYR A 124 -16.07 -13.02 8.29
CA TYR A 124 -16.63 -12.55 7.03
C TYR A 124 -16.71 -13.69 6.03
N ALA A 125 -17.89 -13.94 5.49
CA ALA A 125 -18.17 -14.97 4.50
C ALA A 125 -18.37 -14.37 3.11
N GLN A 126 -17.92 -15.09 2.09
CA GLN A 126 -18.37 -14.97 0.72
C GLN A 126 -18.96 -16.30 0.29
N VAL A 127 -20.21 -16.30 -0.15
CA VAL A 127 -20.96 -17.51 -0.50
C VAL A 127 -21.10 -17.60 -2.00
N PHE A 128 -20.72 -18.75 -2.57
CA PHE A 128 -20.87 -19.08 -3.98
C PHE A 128 -21.61 -20.41 -4.09
N GLY A 129 -22.84 -20.39 -4.57
CA GLY A 129 -23.81 -21.47 -4.50
C GLY A 129 -24.02 -21.90 -3.06
N ARG A 130 -23.59 -23.14 -2.75
CA ARG A 130 -23.70 -23.74 -1.41
C ARG A 130 -22.34 -23.87 -0.70
N VAL A 131 -21.33 -23.11 -1.13
CA VAL A 131 -20.00 -23.12 -0.53
C VAL A 131 -19.70 -21.74 0.03
N ALA A 132 -19.32 -21.69 1.32
CA ALA A 132 -18.89 -20.45 1.96
C ALA A 132 -17.38 -20.43 2.12
N TYR A 133 -16.75 -19.33 1.71
CA TYR A 133 -15.35 -19.04 2.02
C TYR A 133 -15.31 -17.96 3.10
N ILE A 134 -14.67 -18.27 4.23
CA ILE A 134 -14.60 -17.40 5.38
C ILE A 134 -13.19 -16.89 5.60
N ARG A 135 -13.10 -15.70 6.19
CA ARG A 135 -11.87 -15.03 6.62
C ARG A 135 -12.17 -14.17 7.84
N PRO A 136 -11.15 -13.69 8.58
CA PRO A 136 -11.36 -12.69 9.62
C PRO A 136 -12.18 -11.52 9.08
N ALA A 137 -13.15 -11.04 9.85
CA ALA A 137 -13.97 -9.93 9.40
C ALA A 137 -13.14 -8.66 9.22
N PRO A 138 -13.31 -7.94 8.10
CA PRO A 138 -12.59 -6.70 7.88
C PRO A 138 -13.03 -5.67 8.94
N GLN A 139 -12.08 -4.93 9.49
CA GLN A 139 -12.42 -3.79 10.32
C GLN A 139 -12.68 -2.60 9.41
N MET A 140 -13.86 -2.00 9.55
CA MET A 140 -14.18 -0.77 8.82
C MET A 140 -13.17 0.32 9.23
N TYR A 141 -12.55 0.94 8.23
CA TYR A 141 -11.57 2.00 8.45
C TYR A 141 -12.02 3.24 7.69
N HIS A 142 -12.19 4.33 8.43
CA HIS A 142 -12.38 5.66 7.87
C HIS A 142 -11.13 6.46 8.21
N PRO A 143 -10.34 6.91 7.21
CA PRO A 143 -9.19 7.74 7.49
C PRO A 143 -9.66 9.02 8.19
N PRO A 144 -8.96 9.51 9.22
CA PRO A 144 -9.40 10.70 9.94
C PRO A 144 -9.29 11.98 9.11
N VAL A 145 -8.52 11.95 8.02
CA VAL A 145 -8.36 13.03 7.05
C VAL A 145 -8.72 12.49 5.67
N HIS A 146 -9.54 13.23 4.92
CA HIS A 146 -9.98 12.84 3.58
C HIS A 146 -9.57 13.86 2.52
N GLY A 147 -8.91 13.38 1.46
CA GLY A 147 -8.80 14.10 0.20
C GLY A 147 -10.06 13.93 -0.65
N VAL A 148 -10.31 14.87 -1.55
CA VAL A 148 -11.35 14.81 -2.58
C VAL A 148 -10.70 14.36 -3.89
N PRO A 149 -11.11 13.21 -4.45
CA PRO A 149 -10.58 12.72 -5.72
C PRO A 149 -10.63 13.76 -6.84
N GLY A 150 -9.52 13.97 -7.53
CA GLY A 150 -9.42 14.87 -8.68
C GLY A 150 -9.38 16.37 -8.36
N GLN A 151 -9.43 16.77 -7.09
CA GLN A 151 -9.28 18.18 -6.70
C GLN A 151 -7.81 18.60 -6.74
N ARG A 152 -7.44 19.41 -7.74
CA ARG A 152 -6.06 19.82 -8.02
C ARG A 152 -5.61 21.04 -7.19
N THR A 153 -5.58 20.89 -5.86
CA THR A 153 -5.02 21.90 -4.95
C THR A 153 -3.94 21.31 -4.04
N LEU A 154 -3.00 22.13 -3.57
CA LEU A 154 -1.96 21.69 -2.64
C LEU A 154 -2.55 21.22 -1.31
N GLN A 155 -3.61 21.88 -0.82
CA GLN A 155 -4.30 21.42 0.38
C GLN A 155 -4.90 20.01 0.17
N ASN A 156 -5.47 19.74 -1.01
CA ASN A 156 -6.03 18.43 -1.32
C ASN A 156 -4.94 17.35 -1.45
N LEU A 157 -3.79 17.69 -2.04
CA LEU A 157 -2.61 16.81 -2.07
C LEU A 157 -2.23 16.38 -0.64
N LEU A 158 -2.09 17.34 0.28
CA LEU A 158 -1.74 17.09 1.68
C LEU A 158 -2.78 16.24 2.42
N ARG A 159 -4.08 16.53 2.22
CA ARG A 159 -5.16 15.70 2.79
C ARG A 159 -5.12 14.26 2.25
N THR A 160 -4.95 14.11 0.94
CA THR A 160 -4.86 12.81 0.27
C THR A 160 -3.66 12.01 0.79
N ALA A 161 -2.50 12.66 0.94
CA ALA A 161 -1.28 12.06 1.48
C ALA A 161 -1.46 11.47 2.89
N LEU A 162 -2.35 12.06 3.70
CA LEU A 162 -2.64 11.60 5.06
C LEU A 162 -3.63 10.41 5.13
N MET A 163 -4.39 10.11 4.08
CA MET A 163 -5.37 9.02 4.08
C MET A 163 -4.76 7.63 4.41
N PRO A 164 -3.63 7.20 3.80
CA PRO A 164 -3.03 5.90 4.08
C PRO A 164 -2.20 5.86 5.38
N VAL A 165 -1.96 7.00 6.03
CA VAL A 165 -1.19 7.08 7.28
C VAL A 165 -1.83 6.22 8.35
N GLY A 166 -1.04 5.37 9.01
CA GLY A 166 -1.50 4.56 10.13
C GLY A 166 -2.31 3.31 9.73
N ILE A 167 -2.50 3.03 8.44
CA ILE A 167 -3.23 1.85 7.97
C ILE A 167 -2.52 1.08 6.85
N ALA A 168 -1.76 1.73 5.97
CA ALA A 168 -1.03 1.03 4.91
C ALA A 168 0.34 0.56 5.41
N LEU A 169 0.58 -0.76 5.44
CA LEU A 169 1.88 -1.33 5.81
C LEU A 169 2.89 -1.25 4.66
N TYR A 170 4.17 -1.23 5.02
CA TYR A 170 5.25 -1.23 4.05
C TYR A 170 5.34 -2.59 3.37
N VAL A 171 5.31 -2.60 2.05
CA VAL A 171 5.64 -3.77 1.22
C VAL A 171 6.60 -3.28 0.15
N TYR A 172 7.78 -3.89 0.03
CA TYR A 172 8.72 -3.54 -1.03
C TYR A 172 8.07 -3.77 -2.39
N GLY A 173 8.07 -2.78 -3.30
CA GLY A 173 7.34 -2.82 -4.57
C GLY A 173 5.82 -2.67 -4.41
N GLY A 174 5.33 -2.27 -3.23
CA GLY A 174 3.92 -2.01 -2.97
C GLY A 174 3.44 -0.82 -3.78
N GLY A 175 2.36 -0.97 -4.54
CA GLY A 175 1.85 0.04 -5.47
C GLY A 175 2.45 -0.02 -6.88
N TRP A 176 3.48 -0.83 -7.12
CA TRP A 176 4.04 -1.06 -8.45
C TRP A 176 3.25 -2.10 -9.24
N ASN A 177 3.29 -2.00 -10.58
CA ASN A 177 2.82 -3.06 -11.45
C ASN A 177 3.81 -4.24 -11.48
N ARG A 178 3.37 -5.39 -11.96
CA ARG A 178 4.19 -6.62 -12.04
C ARG A 178 5.43 -6.48 -12.95
N GLN A 179 5.47 -5.47 -13.81
CA GLN A 179 6.57 -5.22 -14.72
C GLN A 179 7.65 -4.34 -14.10
N ASP A 180 7.35 -3.72 -12.97
CA ASP A 180 8.20 -2.75 -12.30
C ASP A 180 8.48 -1.51 -13.18
N THR A 181 7.47 -1.11 -13.97
CA THR A 181 7.58 0.03 -14.92
C THR A 181 6.66 1.19 -14.60
N GLY A 182 5.83 1.09 -13.55
CA GLY A 182 4.84 2.11 -13.23
C GLY A 182 3.84 1.65 -12.18
N SER A 183 2.72 2.36 -12.07
CA SER A 183 1.67 2.08 -11.10
C SER A 183 0.97 0.75 -11.35
N GLY A 184 0.80 -0.01 -10.27
CA GLY A 184 -0.13 -1.13 -10.21
C GLY A 184 -1.58 -0.65 -10.01
N ASN A 185 -2.52 -1.58 -10.16
CA ASN A 185 -3.96 -1.28 -10.04
C ASN A 185 -4.32 -0.65 -8.68
N THR A 186 -3.65 -1.03 -7.59
CA THR A 186 -3.92 -0.49 -6.25
C THR A 186 -3.43 0.95 -6.09
N ALA A 187 -2.34 1.35 -6.76
CA ALA A 187 -1.90 2.75 -6.78
C ALA A 187 -2.79 3.64 -7.65
N MET A 188 -3.54 3.05 -8.61
CA MET A 188 -4.51 3.76 -9.45
C MET A 188 -5.96 3.57 -8.99
N HIS A 189 -6.16 3.17 -7.75
CA HIS A 189 -7.48 3.03 -7.14
C HIS A 189 -7.87 4.32 -6.42
N ILE A 190 -9.09 4.82 -6.67
CA ILE A 190 -9.65 5.97 -5.96
C ILE A 190 -10.13 5.56 -4.58
N GLY A 191 -9.63 6.27 -3.56
CA GLY A 191 -9.75 5.86 -2.17
C GLY A 191 -8.80 4.73 -1.80
N LEU A 192 -8.75 4.39 -0.51
CA LEU A 192 -7.87 3.33 -0.01
C LEU A 192 -8.33 1.96 -0.55
N PRO A 193 -7.45 1.20 -1.25
CA PRO A 193 -7.72 -0.20 -1.57
C PRO A 193 -8.04 -1.02 -0.33
N GLN A 194 -9.13 -1.80 -0.39
CA GLN A 194 -9.50 -2.71 0.69
C GLN A 194 -8.40 -3.74 0.99
N SER A 195 -7.58 -4.09 0.00
CA SER A 195 -6.43 -5.00 0.18
C SER A 195 -5.41 -4.48 1.19
N TRP A 196 -5.22 -3.17 1.31
CA TRP A 196 -4.28 -2.58 2.27
C TRP A 196 -4.81 -2.67 3.70
N ILE A 197 -6.11 -2.39 3.88
CA ILE A 197 -6.80 -2.50 5.18
C ILE A 197 -6.81 -3.96 5.62
N ASP A 198 -7.25 -4.87 4.74
CA ASP A 198 -7.26 -6.31 4.98
C ASP A 198 -5.86 -6.84 5.35
N PHE A 199 -4.82 -6.35 4.67
CA PHE A 199 -3.45 -6.75 4.95
C PHE A 199 -3.01 -6.29 6.35
N PHE A 200 -3.24 -5.02 6.68
CA PHE A 200 -2.94 -4.46 8.01
C PHE A 200 -3.65 -5.19 9.14
N ASP A 201 -4.93 -5.52 8.95
CA ASP A 201 -5.78 -6.22 9.92
C ASP A 201 -5.27 -7.64 10.22
N ARG A 202 -4.68 -8.31 9.22
CA ARG A 202 -4.12 -9.67 9.37
C ARG A 202 -2.74 -9.67 10.01
N GLN A 203 -2.04 -8.54 10.00
CA GLN A 203 -0.73 -8.40 10.64
C GLN A 203 -0.85 -8.01 12.11
N ASN A 204 0.24 -8.19 12.85
CA ASN A 204 0.37 -7.78 14.26
C ASN A 204 1.70 -7.04 14.46
N ALA A 205 2.08 -6.77 15.71
CA ALA A 205 3.32 -6.06 16.03
C ALA A 205 4.59 -6.78 15.55
N CYS A 206 4.53 -8.10 15.34
CA CYS A 206 5.66 -8.90 14.83
C CYS A 206 5.74 -8.96 13.30
N TYR A 207 4.96 -8.14 12.58
CA TYR A 207 5.07 -8.05 11.13
C TYR A 207 6.47 -7.59 10.70
N THR A 208 7.07 -8.33 9.78
CA THR A 208 8.29 -7.96 9.07
C THR A 208 8.06 -8.05 7.57
N TYR A 209 8.49 -7.04 6.81
CA TYR A 209 8.39 -7.10 5.35
C TYR A 209 9.40 -8.09 4.76
N ARG A 210 10.52 -8.36 5.47
CA ARG A 210 11.63 -9.17 4.98
C ARG A 210 12.01 -10.25 5.98
N ASN A 211 12.19 -11.47 5.46
CA ASN A 211 12.75 -12.60 6.17
C ASN A 211 13.82 -13.28 5.30
N ASP A 212 15.10 -12.98 5.57
CA ASP A 212 16.22 -13.50 4.78
C ASP A 212 16.47 -15.00 5.01
N SER A 213 16.12 -15.53 6.17
CA SER A 213 16.33 -16.96 6.47
C SER A 213 15.26 -17.86 5.86
N ASN A 214 14.12 -17.30 5.47
CA ASN A 214 13.03 -18.04 4.84
C ASN A 214 12.36 -17.24 3.70
N PRO A 215 13.00 -17.15 2.53
CA PRO A 215 12.48 -16.42 1.37
C PRO A 215 11.07 -16.84 0.95
N ALA A 216 10.72 -18.13 1.08
CA ALA A 216 9.40 -18.66 0.74
C ALA A 216 8.28 -18.09 1.61
N HIS A 217 8.60 -17.58 2.81
CA HIS A 217 7.67 -16.98 3.74
C HIS A 217 8.04 -15.53 4.08
N SER A 218 8.60 -14.81 3.10
CA SER A 218 8.95 -13.39 3.17
C SER A 218 8.03 -12.56 2.27
N TYR A 219 7.67 -11.34 2.66
CA TYR A 219 6.99 -10.39 1.76
C TYR A 219 7.99 -9.64 0.85
N TYR A 220 9.29 -9.87 1.04
CA TYR A 220 10.37 -9.30 0.24
C TYR A 220 10.64 -10.14 -1.01
N PRO A 221 10.87 -9.52 -2.18
CA PRO A 221 11.02 -10.21 -3.45
C PRO A 221 12.43 -10.78 -3.67
N THR A 222 12.79 -11.88 -3.00
CA THR A 222 14.13 -12.50 -3.11
C THR A 222 14.50 -12.99 -4.53
N GLY A 223 13.56 -12.98 -5.49
CA GLY A 223 13.77 -13.28 -6.91
C GLY A 223 13.70 -12.08 -7.86
N GLY A 224 13.66 -10.84 -7.36
CA GLY A 224 13.57 -9.63 -8.18
C GLY A 224 12.18 -9.37 -8.79
N TRP A 225 11.13 -9.98 -8.24
CA TRP A 225 9.74 -9.75 -8.64
C TRP A 225 8.82 -9.80 -7.43
N ASN A 226 7.80 -8.95 -7.41
CA ASN A 226 6.94 -8.78 -6.24
C ASN A 226 5.56 -9.46 -6.39
N GLN A 227 5.28 -10.45 -5.55
CA GLN A 227 3.96 -11.08 -5.48
C GLN A 227 2.93 -10.22 -4.73
N TYR A 228 3.39 -9.39 -3.78
CA TYR A 228 2.52 -8.69 -2.82
C TYR A 228 2.37 -7.20 -3.12
N GLY A 229 2.66 -6.75 -4.35
CA GLY A 229 2.56 -5.33 -4.74
C GLY A 229 1.17 -4.71 -4.51
N TYR A 230 0.13 -5.53 -4.37
CA TYR A 230 -1.24 -5.10 -4.06
C TYR A 230 -1.54 -4.94 -2.56
N ALA A 231 -0.69 -5.44 -1.66
CA ALA A 231 -0.99 -5.60 -0.24
C ALA A 231 -0.62 -4.39 0.62
N GLY A 232 0.27 -3.54 0.15
CA GLY A 232 0.74 -2.35 0.86
C GLY A 232 1.42 -1.37 -0.08
N LEU A 233 2.27 -0.51 0.48
CA LEU A 233 2.92 0.58 -0.24
C LEU A 233 4.41 0.63 0.09
N ASP A 234 5.27 0.75 -0.92
CA ASP A 234 6.60 1.33 -0.70
C ASP A 234 6.54 2.86 -0.82
N CYS A 235 7.70 3.53 -0.74
CA CYS A 235 7.78 4.98 -0.69
C CYS A 235 7.25 5.66 -1.96
N SER A 236 7.62 5.16 -3.14
CA SER A 236 7.16 5.72 -4.41
C SER A 236 5.77 5.23 -4.82
N GLY A 237 5.38 4.02 -4.42
CA GLY A 237 4.01 3.53 -4.47
C GLY A 237 3.05 4.45 -3.73
N TYR A 238 3.43 4.87 -2.52
CA TYR A 238 2.67 5.79 -1.69
C TYR A 238 2.47 7.15 -2.38
N LEU A 239 3.54 7.76 -2.89
CA LEU A 239 3.42 9.03 -3.59
C LEU A 239 2.68 8.89 -4.92
N GLY A 240 2.89 7.79 -5.66
CA GLY A 240 2.16 7.52 -6.90
C GLY A 240 0.65 7.41 -6.67
N TRP A 241 0.21 6.74 -5.60
CA TRP A 241 -1.20 6.69 -5.20
C TRP A 241 -1.73 8.05 -4.76
N THR A 242 -0.93 8.80 -3.99
CA THR A 242 -1.28 10.15 -3.51
C THR A 242 -1.52 11.09 -4.68
N LEU A 243 -0.62 11.08 -5.68
CA LEU A 243 -0.78 11.85 -6.92
C LEU A 243 -1.98 11.39 -7.72
N TYR A 244 -2.19 10.08 -7.86
CA TYR A 244 -3.32 9.55 -8.61
C TYR A 244 -4.65 10.04 -8.04
N ASN A 245 -4.83 9.92 -6.71
CA ASN A 245 -6.05 10.36 -6.04
C ASN A 245 -6.22 11.89 -6.04
N THR A 246 -5.13 12.65 -6.08
CA THR A 246 -5.20 14.12 -6.22
C THR A 246 -5.65 14.54 -7.62
N LEU A 247 -5.29 13.77 -8.66
CA LEU A 247 -5.43 14.18 -10.06
C LEU A 247 -6.61 13.55 -10.81
N HIS A 248 -7.18 12.45 -10.29
CA HIS A 248 -8.22 11.65 -10.96
C HIS A 248 -9.44 11.41 -10.07
N THR A 249 -10.58 11.18 -10.71
CA THR A 249 -11.87 10.88 -10.07
C THR A 249 -12.30 9.43 -10.21
N GLU A 250 -11.65 8.66 -11.08
CA GLU A 250 -11.99 7.27 -11.38
C GLU A 250 -10.78 6.35 -11.26
N SER A 251 -11.03 5.11 -10.83
CA SER A 251 -9.98 4.09 -10.76
C SER A 251 -9.60 3.62 -12.16
N ALA A 252 -8.30 3.38 -12.38
CA ALA A 252 -7.79 2.83 -13.63
C ALA A 252 -7.02 1.52 -13.37
N SER A 253 -6.62 0.86 -14.46
CA SER A 253 -5.81 -0.35 -14.41
C SER A 253 -4.53 -0.19 -15.20
N VAL A 254 -3.64 -1.17 -15.04
CA VAL A 254 -2.43 -1.33 -15.86
C VAL A 254 -2.74 -1.56 -17.34
N SER A 255 -3.99 -1.62 -17.79
CA SER A 255 -4.30 -1.62 -19.21
C SER A 255 -4.63 -0.23 -19.74
N ASP A 256 -4.92 0.74 -18.86
CA ASP A 256 -5.46 2.05 -19.22
C ASP A 256 -4.37 3.13 -19.20
N CYS A 257 -3.50 3.13 -18.18
CA CYS A 257 -2.38 4.08 -18.09
C CYS A 257 -1.22 3.56 -17.22
N ASP A 258 -0.11 4.31 -17.18
CA ASP A 258 1.07 4.02 -16.35
C ASP A 258 0.96 4.53 -14.91
N GLY A 259 0.01 5.43 -14.64
CA GLY A 259 -0.10 6.14 -13.37
C GLY A 259 1.14 7.01 -13.07
N TYR A 260 1.55 7.04 -11.80
CA TYR A 260 2.55 7.97 -11.28
C TYR A 260 3.60 7.33 -10.37
N VAL A 261 3.61 6.01 -10.23
CA VAL A 261 4.69 5.31 -9.52
C VAL A 261 5.93 5.30 -10.41
N ALA A 262 7.07 5.67 -9.86
CA ALA A 262 8.37 5.74 -10.53
C ALA A 262 9.49 5.40 -9.52
N PRO A 263 10.73 5.14 -9.97
CA PRO A 263 11.83 4.86 -9.05
C PRO A 263 12.03 6.00 -8.05
N ALA A 264 12.22 5.69 -6.78
CA ALA A 264 12.23 6.69 -5.70
C ALA A 264 13.26 7.81 -5.93
N ALA A 265 14.46 7.46 -6.40
CA ALA A 265 15.53 8.41 -6.70
C ALA A 265 15.22 9.34 -7.89
N GLU A 266 14.33 8.94 -8.80
CA GLU A 266 13.98 9.68 -10.01
C GLU A 266 12.57 10.30 -9.95
N PHE A 267 11.84 10.07 -8.86
CA PHE A 267 10.44 10.45 -8.74
C PHE A 267 10.26 11.96 -8.89
N ALA A 268 11.00 12.76 -8.11
CA ALA A 268 11.01 14.22 -8.18
C ALA A 268 11.36 14.74 -9.60
N HIS A 269 12.37 14.16 -10.23
CA HIS A 269 12.75 14.50 -11.60
C HIS A 269 11.65 14.17 -12.61
N THR A 270 10.97 13.03 -12.48
CA THR A 270 9.86 12.63 -13.34
C THR A 270 8.69 13.62 -13.27
N LEU A 271 8.43 14.21 -12.10
CA LEU A 271 7.43 15.28 -11.96
C LEU A 271 7.87 16.57 -12.64
N ALA A 272 9.15 16.95 -12.52
CA ALA A 272 9.70 18.12 -13.18
C ALA A 272 9.68 17.98 -14.72
N GLN A 273 9.97 16.79 -15.26
CA GLN A 273 9.89 16.50 -16.70
C GLN A 273 8.47 16.67 -17.26
N ARG A 274 7.43 16.54 -16.42
CA ARG A 274 6.03 16.81 -16.80
C ARG A 274 5.67 18.30 -16.75
N ALA A 275 6.63 19.19 -16.45
CA ALA A 275 6.45 20.62 -16.24
C ALA A 275 5.48 20.98 -15.10
N TRP A 276 5.37 20.12 -14.07
CA TRP A 276 4.49 20.34 -12.90
C TRP A 276 5.14 21.14 -11.78
N GLY A 277 6.42 21.47 -11.95
CA GLY A 277 7.23 22.11 -10.92
C GLY A 277 8.71 22.07 -11.28
N THR A 278 9.54 22.43 -10.32
CA THR A 278 10.99 22.54 -10.49
C THR A 278 11.71 21.59 -9.55
N LEU A 279 12.76 20.95 -10.07
CA LEU A 279 13.71 20.18 -9.26
C LEU A 279 14.85 21.11 -8.82
N SER A 280 14.95 21.34 -7.51
CA SER A 280 16.06 22.04 -6.88
C SER A 280 17.05 21.04 -6.28
N ARG A 281 18.34 21.36 -6.42
CA ARG A 281 19.46 20.65 -5.80
C ARG A 281 20.37 21.63 -5.06
N GLN A 282 19.80 22.73 -4.59
CA GLN A 282 20.55 23.74 -3.86
C GLN A 282 20.92 23.19 -2.48
N ASP A 283 22.21 22.95 -2.29
CA ASP A 283 22.75 22.49 -1.01
C ASP A 283 23.17 23.65 -0.11
N CYS A 284 23.41 23.36 1.17
CA CYS A 284 24.01 24.29 2.13
C CYS A 284 25.55 24.15 2.23
N GLY A 285 26.22 23.77 1.13
CA GLY A 285 27.68 23.62 1.05
C GLY A 285 28.23 22.34 1.71
N ASN A 286 27.37 21.47 2.22
CA ASN A 286 27.74 20.19 2.86
C ASN A 286 27.06 18.97 2.19
N GLY A 287 26.48 19.16 1.01
CA GLY A 287 25.73 18.12 0.29
C GLY A 287 24.34 17.79 0.85
N LEU A 288 23.83 18.58 1.79
CA LEU A 288 22.44 18.49 2.27
C LEU A 288 21.60 19.59 1.65
N GLN A 289 20.34 19.26 1.33
CA GLN A 289 19.33 20.23 0.94
C GLN A 289 19.20 21.30 2.04
N GLU A 290 19.04 22.56 1.65
CA GLU A 290 18.84 23.67 2.59
C GLU A 290 17.52 23.46 3.39
N PRO A 291 17.53 23.30 4.72
CA PRO A 291 16.33 23.00 5.49
C PRO A 291 15.23 24.07 5.35
N SER A 292 15.64 25.33 5.25
CA SER A 292 14.72 26.47 5.08
C SER A 292 14.06 26.52 3.69
N SER A 293 14.43 25.65 2.76
CA SER A 293 13.81 25.56 1.41
C SER A 293 12.52 24.74 1.37
N PHE A 294 12.29 23.85 2.36
CA PHE A 294 11.13 22.96 2.37
C PHE A 294 9.82 23.70 2.64
N ARG A 295 8.79 23.41 1.85
CA ARG A 295 7.43 23.92 2.02
C ARG A 295 6.42 22.76 2.07
N PRO A 296 5.24 22.96 2.67
CA PRO A 296 4.16 21.97 2.61
C PRO A 296 3.83 21.54 1.18
N GLY A 297 3.80 20.22 0.96
CA GLY A 297 3.49 19.58 -0.31
C GLY A 297 4.69 19.30 -1.20
N ASP A 298 5.89 19.80 -0.86
CA ASP A 298 7.11 19.48 -1.59
C ASP A 298 7.45 17.99 -1.50
N ILE A 299 8.14 17.47 -2.51
CA ILE A 299 8.56 16.06 -2.59
C ILE A 299 10.07 16.01 -2.69
N PHE A 300 10.72 15.19 -1.87
CA PHE A 300 12.18 15.03 -1.91
C PHE A 300 12.54 13.60 -2.33
N SER A 301 13.30 13.49 -3.41
CA SER A 301 13.89 12.23 -3.89
C SER A 301 15.35 12.15 -3.48
N MET A 302 15.76 10.99 -3.00
CA MET A 302 17.13 10.63 -2.66
C MET A 302 17.42 9.20 -3.10
N ASP A 303 18.67 8.76 -3.01
CA ASP A 303 19.03 7.39 -3.39
C ASP A 303 18.26 6.37 -2.54
N GLY A 304 17.41 5.58 -3.21
CA GLY A 304 16.61 4.53 -2.59
C GLY A 304 15.37 4.99 -1.83
N HIS A 305 15.08 6.30 -1.72
CA HIS A 305 13.91 6.77 -0.97
C HIS A 305 13.28 8.06 -1.50
N VAL A 306 11.99 8.24 -1.25
CA VAL A 306 11.25 9.46 -1.58
C VAL A 306 10.22 9.74 -0.48
N TRP A 307 9.99 11.01 -0.18
CA TRP A 307 9.05 11.43 0.86
C TRP A 307 8.41 12.78 0.54
N LEU A 308 7.27 13.04 1.18
CA LEU A 308 6.50 14.28 1.05
C LEU A 308 6.67 15.14 2.31
N CYS A 309 6.93 16.42 2.13
CA CYS A 309 7.00 17.40 3.19
C CYS A 309 5.59 17.78 3.64
N ILE A 310 5.24 17.47 4.89
CA ILE A 310 3.99 17.98 5.50
C ILE A 310 4.18 19.45 5.86
N GLY A 311 5.35 19.82 6.37
CA GLY A 311 5.74 21.21 6.54
C GLY A 311 6.91 21.40 7.51
N PRO A 312 7.52 22.59 7.51
CA PRO A 312 8.47 23.00 8.54
C PRO A 312 7.74 23.33 9.85
N CYS A 313 8.49 23.34 10.94
CA CYS A 313 8.10 23.81 12.26
C CYS A 313 8.78 25.15 12.57
N ARG A 314 8.42 25.78 13.70
CA ARG A 314 8.99 27.07 14.10
C ARG A 314 10.44 26.98 14.59
N ASP A 315 10.86 25.79 14.99
CA ASP A 315 12.22 25.45 15.42
C ASP A 315 13.04 24.80 14.28
N ASP A 316 12.63 25.03 13.03
CA ASP A 316 13.24 24.50 11.80
C ASP A 316 13.22 22.97 11.64
N SER A 317 12.65 22.23 12.59
CA SER A 317 12.38 20.80 12.42
C SER A 317 11.26 20.58 11.39
N ILE A 318 11.24 19.43 10.72
CA ILE A 318 10.35 19.19 9.56
C ILE A 318 9.52 17.93 9.82
N VAL A 319 8.21 18.01 9.58
CA VAL A 319 7.34 16.82 9.55
C VAL A 319 7.26 16.32 8.12
N ILE A 320 7.47 15.02 7.94
CA ILE A 320 7.38 14.35 6.65
C ILE A 320 6.34 13.22 6.69
N ALA A 321 5.74 12.93 5.55
CA ALA A 321 4.93 11.74 5.32
C ALA A 321 5.60 10.84 4.28
N HIS A 322 5.72 9.56 4.61
CA HIS A 322 6.40 8.59 3.76
C HIS A 322 5.99 7.15 4.09
N SER A 323 6.28 6.21 3.17
CA SER A 323 6.22 4.78 3.50
C SER A 323 7.62 4.23 3.70
N THR A 324 7.91 3.63 4.85
CA THR A 324 9.24 3.08 5.14
C THR A 324 9.15 1.91 6.11
N PRO A 325 10.08 0.92 6.05
CA PRO A 325 10.25 -0.01 7.15
C PRO A 325 10.58 0.74 8.44
N SER A 326 9.89 0.40 9.52
CA SER A 326 10.15 0.96 10.84
C SER A 326 10.10 -0.14 11.90
N PRO A 327 10.94 -0.06 12.94
CA PRO A 327 10.90 -1.00 14.03
C PRO A 327 9.54 -0.87 14.75
N SER A 328 8.89 -2.01 14.95
CA SER A 328 7.76 -2.11 15.86
C SER A 328 8.23 -2.07 17.31
N LYS A 329 7.29 -2.00 18.25
CA LYS A 329 7.52 -2.17 19.69
C LYS A 329 8.02 -3.58 20.07
N THR A 330 8.08 -4.50 19.11
CA THR A 330 8.66 -5.85 19.25
C THR A 330 9.87 -6.04 18.32
N ASP A 331 10.51 -4.94 17.91
CA ASP A 331 11.72 -4.89 17.05
C ASP A 331 11.58 -5.52 15.66
N CYS A 332 10.36 -5.80 15.21
CA CYS A 332 10.11 -6.28 13.86
C CYS A 332 10.08 -5.11 12.87
N LYS A 333 10.79 -5.25 11.76
CA LYS A 333 10.91 -4.22 10.73
C LYS A 333 9.72 -4.31 9.78
N GLY A 334 8.56 -3.85 10.24
CA GLY A 334 7.33 -3.81 9.47
C GLY A 334 7.14 -2.44 8.84
N GLY A 335 6.69 -1.46 9.63
CA GLY A 335 6.46 -0.09 9.20
C GLY A 335 5.41 0.05 8.10
N GLY A 336 5.43 1.18 7.41
CA GLY A 336 4.42 1.58 6.43
C GLY A 336 4.30 3.08 6.30
N VAL A 337 3.13 3.53 5.84
CA VAL A 337 2.86 4.95 5.66
C VAL A 337 2.65 5.61 7.02
N GLN A 338 3.53 6.54 7.37
CA GLN A 338 3.55 7.21 8.67
C GLN A 338 4.04 8.64 8.56
N LEU A 339 3.77 9.43 9.61
CA LEU A 339 4.48 10.67 9.86
C LEU A 339 5.77 10.41 10.64
N SER A 340 6.83 11.10 10.22
CA SER A 340 8.13 11.10 10.88
C SER A 340 8.65 12.53 11.00
N ALA A 341 9.61 12.72 11.88
CA ALA A 341 10.28 14.00 12.09
C ALA A 341 11.70 13.99 11.53
N LEU A 342 12.14 15.15 11.05
CA LEU A 342 13.52 15.48 10.77
C LEU A 342 13.93 16.64 11.66
N ASN A 343 15.12 16.59 12.25
CA ASN A 343 15.69 17.67 13.02
C ASN A 343 17.04 18.08 12.40
N PRO A 344 17.07 19.14 11.57
CA PRO A 344 18.30 19.63 10.95
C PRO A 344 19.38 20.07 11.94
N ALA A 345 19.01 20.42 13.18
CA ALA A 345 19.96 20.81 14.21
C ALA A 345 20.65 19.60 14.87
N SER A 346 19.99 18.43 14.90
CA SER A 346 20.55 17.20 15.51
C SER A 346 19.77 15.95 15.11
N ASP A 347 20.43 15.00 14.45
CA ASP A 347 19.84 13.74 13.98
C ASP A 347 19.24 12.85 15.08
N ALA A 348 19.70 13.02 16.32
CA ALA A 348 19.32 12.17 17.45
C ALA A 348 18.39 12.87 18.45
N ASP A 349 18.22 14.19 18.35
CA ASP A 349 17.47 14.96 19.32
C ASP A 349 15.97 15.00 19.01
N LYS A 350 15.21 14.31 19.85
CA LYS A 350 13.75 14.23 19.80
C LYS A 350 13.06 15.43 20.46
N ASP A 351 13.81 16.33 21.11
CA ASP A 351 13.28 17.57 21.68
C ASP A 351 13.05 18.65 20.61
N CYS A 352 12.30 18.29 19.56
CA CYS A 352 11.90 19.19 18.50
C CYS A 352 10.38 19.15 18.28
N GLN A 353 9.83 20.23 17.73
CA GLN A 353 8.41 20.40 17.48
C GLN A 353 7.91 19.33 16.50
N ALA A 354 8.67 19.01 15.45
CA ALA A 354 8.27 18.00 14.48
C ALA A 354 8.05 16.61 15.11
N TYR A 355 8.93 16.19 16.04
CA TYR A 355 8.78 14.90 16.72
C TYR A 355 7.52 14.87 17.58
N ARG A 356 7.30 15.92 18.38
CA ARG A 356 6.08 16.07 19.19
C ARG A 356 4.81 16.06 18.34
N LEU A 357 4.82 16.74 17.19
CA LEU A 357 3.70 16.79 16.25
C LEU A 357 3.42 15.41 15.63
N ALA A 358 4.46 14.75 15.11
CA ALA A 358 4.34 13.43 14.51
C ALA A 358 3.85 12.40 15.53
N GLU A 359 4.41 12.41 16.75
CA GLU A 359 3.97 11.53 17.84
C GLU A 359 2.49 11.74 18.19
N ARG A 360 2.10 13.00 18.46
CA ARG A 360 0.72 13.35 18.81
C ARG A 360 -0.27 12.96 17.71
N PHE A 361 0.10 13.16 16.43
CA PHE A 361 -0.76 12.79 15.31
C PHE A 361 -0.87 11.27 15.16
N MET A 362 0.26 10.55 15.21
CA MET A 362 0.28 9.09 15.05
C MET A 362 -0.41 8.36 16.21
N GLN A 363 -0.46 8.94 17.41
CA GLN A 363 -1.19 8.40 18.56
C GLN A 363 -2.71 8.29 18.31
N ARG A 364 -3.28 9.09 17.40
CA ARG A 364 -4.71 9.02 17.02
C ARG A 364 -5.07 7.68 16.37
N TYR A 365 -4.10 7.01 15.74
CA TYR A 365 -4.27 5.72 15.08
C TYR A 365 -3.99 4.58 16.07
N LEU A 366 -4.92 4.32 16.99
CA LEU A 366 -4.72 3.37 18.11
C LEU A 366 -4.19 1.99 17.67
N ARG A 367 -4.68 1.48 16.53
CA ARG A 367 -4.27 0.18 15.97
C ARG A 367 -2.82 0.20 15.48
N TRP A 368 -2.36 1.34 14.96
CA TRP A 368 -0.99 1.58 14.55
C TRP A 368 -0.08 1.84 15.75
N SER A 369 -0.47 2.75 16.64
CA SER A 369 0.32 3.16 17.79
C SER A 369 0.46 2.04 18.84
N ALA A 370 -0.42 1.03 18.82
CA ALA A 370 -0.22 -0.22 19.54
C ALA A 370 1.01 -1.02 19.04
N ARG A 371 1.43 -0.83 17.78
CA ARG A 371 2.50 -1.59 17.11
C ARG A 371 3.78 -0.77 16.89
N TYR A 372 3.66 0.51 16.56
CA TYR A 372 4.78 1.37 16.13
C TYR A 372 4.83 2.67 16.94
N GLN A 373 5.99 3.31 16.96
CA GLN A 373 6.21 4.65 17.53
C GLN A 373 6.58 5.64 16.43
N ALA A 374 6.36 6.94 16.64
CA ALA A 374 6.84 7.96 15.74
C ALA A 374 8.38 7.96 15.68
N GLN A 375 8.92 8.21 14.48
CA GLN A 375 10.35 8.15 14.21
C GLN A 375 10.92 9.56 14.10
N LEU A 376 12.10 9.75 14.69
CA LEU A 376 13.02 10.82 14.32
C LEU A 376 14.03 10.20 13.36
N LEU A 377 14.16 10.77 12.18
CA LEU A 377 15.05 10.27 11.14
C LEU A 377 16.22 11.24 10.97
N PRO A 378 17.42 10.73 10.68
CA PRO A 378 18.60 11.58 10.54
C PRO A 378 18.47 12.47 9.31
N TYR A 379 18.51 13.79 9.52
CA TYR A 379 18.49 14.78 8.45
C TYR A 379 19.74 14.64 7.57
N SER A 380 20.88 14.25 8.16
CA SER A 380 22.12 13.96 7.41
C SER A 380 21.97 12.86 6.34
N VAL A 381 20.91 12.03 6.44
CA VAL A 381 20.55 11.01 5.45
C VAL A 381 19.36 11.47 4.63
N TYR A 382 18.28 11.90 5.28
CA TYR A 382 17.00 12.19 4.62
C TYR A 382 16.97 13.51 3.84
N GLY A 383 17.88 14.44 4.15
CA GLY A 383 18.11 15.66 3.39
C GLY A 383 19.31 15.58 2.44
N ARG A 384 19.95 14.40 2.29
CA ARG A 384 21.18 14.26 1.50
C ARG A 384 20.90 14.32 0.01
N LEU A 385 21.58 15.21 -0.68
CA LEU A 385 21.64 15.24 -2.13
C LEU A 385 22.68 14.21 -2.59
N SER A 386 22.26 13.28 -3.45
CA SER A 386 23.17 12.27 -4.00
C SER A 386 23.87 12.76 -5.26
N GLU A 387 24.86 12.02 -5.76
CA GLU A 387 25.53 12.33 -7.03
C GLU A 387 24.60 12.15 -8.24
N ASN A 388 23.54 11.35 -8.12
CA ASN A 388 22.55 11.17 -9.17
C ASN A 388 21.83 12.51 -9.43
N PRO A 389 21.91 13.11 -10.63
CA PRO A 389 21.32 14.43 -10.94
C PRO A 389 19.79 14.45 -10.91
N HIS A 390 19.12 13.29 -10.85
CA HIS A 390 17.67 13.17 -10.81
C HIS A 390 17.08 13.23 -9.38
N THR A 391 17.92 13.23 -8.34
CA THR A 391 17.50 13.44 -6.95
C THR A 391 17.36 14.92 -6.60
N GLY A 392 16.72 15.23 -5.48
CA GLY A 392 16.55 16.59 -4.97
C GLY A 392 15.13 16.95 -4.58
N LEU A 393 14.94 18.23 -4.29
CA LEU A 393 13.68 18.82 -3.85
C LEU A 393 12.83 19.24 -5.05
N PHE A 394 11.70 18.57 -5.24
CA PHE A 394 10.67 18.99 -6.17
C PHE A 394 9.67 19.94 -5.50
N GLN A 395 9.45 21.09 -6.14
CA GLN A 395 8.47 22.09 -5.72
C GLN A 395 7.48 22.35 -6.85
N TRP A 396 6.19 22.23 -6.54
CA TRP A 396 5.10 22.50 -7.48
C TRP A 396 5.14 23.92 -8.05
N ASN A 397 4.72 24.08 -9.30
CA ASN A 397 4.28 25.36 -9.86
C ASN A 397 2.75 25.48 -9.76
N ASP A 398 2.14 26.35 -10.56
CA ASP A 398 0.69 26.56 -10.61
C ASP A 398 -0.13 25.35 -11.11
N PHE A 399 0.53 24.21 -11.42
CA PHE A 399 -0.15 22.95 -11.76
C PHE A 399 -1.10 22.47 -10.64
N LEU A 400 -0.74 22.69 -9.37
CA LEU A 400 -1.65 22.56 -8.24
C LEU A 400 -1.92 23.94 -7.66
N SER A 401 -3.19 24.34 -7.61
CA SER A 401 -3.57 25.62 -7.04
C SER A 401 -3.25 25.68 -5.54
N ASP A 402 -2.67 26.79 -5.08
CA ASP A 402 -2.47 27.11 -3.67
C ASP A 402 -3.44 28.20 -3.19
N LYS A 403 -4.72 28.09 -3.54
CA LYS A 403 -5.74 29.09 -3.15
C LYS A 403 -5.93 29.19 -1.63
N GLU A 404 -5.57 28.14 -0.89
CA GLU A 404 -5.63 28.10 0.57
C GLU A 404 -4.33 28.59 1.25
N GLY A 405 -3.31 28.96 0.47
CA GLY A 405 -2.05 29.49 0.98
C GLY A 405 -1.29 28.51 1.87
N VAL A 406 -1.38 27.21 1.61
CA VAL A 406 -0.77 26.17 2.45
C VAL A 406 0.75 26.21 2.40
N ARG A 407 1.37 26.71 1.32
CA ARG A 407 2.83 26.82 1.24
C ARG A 407 3.43 27.74 2.30
N GLY A 408 2.69 28.72 2.77
CA GLY A 408 3.11 29.65 3.81
C GLY A 408 2.90 29.15 5.24
N GLN A 409 2.35 27.94 5.42
CA GLN A 409 1.96 27.41 6.72
C GLN A 409 3.02 26.49 7.33
N PHE A 410 3.00 26.39 8.66
CA PHE A 410 3.78 25.41 9.42
C PHE A 410 3.04 24.06 9.51
N ALA A 411 3.78 22.98 9.75
CA ALA A 411 3.24 21.63 9.89
C ALA A 411 2.10 21.53 10.91
N GLU A 412 2.15 22.31 11.99
CA GLU A 412 1.08 22.32 12.99
C GLU A 412 -0.28 22.72 12.40
N ALA A 413 -0.31 23.75 11.54
CA ALA A 413 -1.54 24.17 10.88
C ALA A 413 -2.01 23.13 9.85
N ILE A 414 -1.07 22.53 9.11
CA ILE A 414 -1.39 21.45 8.15
C ILE A 414 -1.98 20.22 8.85
N LEU A 415 -1.48 19.86 10.03
CA LEU A 415 -1.97 18.71 10.80
C LEU A 415 -3.21 19.00 11.66
N GLN A 416 -3.63 20.26 11.71
CA GLN A 416 -4.93 20.69 12.26
C GLN A 416 -6.04 20.71 11.21
N ILE A 417 -5.75 20.31 9.97
CA ILE A 417 -6.78 20.12 8.93
C ILE A 417 -7.69 18.95 9.37
N GLU A 418 -8.70 19.27 10.16
CA GLU A 418 -9.84 18.40 10.45
C GLU A 418 -10.84 18.46 9.29
N ASN A 419 -11.67 17.42 9.18
CA ASN A 419 -12.64 17.24 8.09
C ASN A 419 -13.65 18.38 7.99
#